data_AF-A0A3A0A5P5-F1
#
_entry.id   AF-A0A3A0A5P5-F1
#
_cell.length_a   1.000
_cell.length_b   1.000
_cell.length_c   1.000
_cell.angle_alpha   90.00
_cell.angle_beta   90.00
_cell.angle_gamma   90.00
#
_symmetry.space_group_name_H-M   'P 1'
#
loop_
_entity.id
_entity.type
_entity.pdbx_description
1 polymer ?
#
loop_
_entity_poly.entity_id
_entity_poly.type
_entity_poly.pdbx_seq_one_letter_code
_entity_poly.pdbx_strand_id
1 'polypeptide(L)'
;MADTVQVTIEGIDTPVPMEWVTISGSLDGAWELLDPISVYVYAEGDEFVATYDDPIPINAFGVTREDAIANLRTEIVEHLQWLEGADTALAPRLMRQRARLRTLVRRVGA
;
A
#
# COMPACT_ATOMS: atom_id res chain seq x y z
N MET A 1 -18.62 -3.86 -9.49
CA MET A 1 -18.96 -5.25 -9.13
C MET A 1 -17.71 -5.80 -8.48
N ALA A 2 -17.77 -6.10 -7.17
CA ALA A 2 -16.64 -6.70 -6.47
C ALA A 2 -16.64 -8.19 -6.79
N ASP A 3 -15.58 -8.72 -7.39
CA ASP A 3 -15.42 -10.15 -7.62
C ASP A 3 -15.03 -10.81 -6.30
N THR A 4 -15.98 -11.48 -5.67
CA THR A 4 -15.75 -12.31 -4.49
C THR A 4 -15.21 -13.66 -4.95
N VAL A 5 -13.92 -13.91 -4.80
CA VAL A 5 -13.33 -15.24 -5.01
C VAL A 5 -13.59 -16.08 -3.75
N GLN A 6 -14.33 -17.17 -3.90
CA GLN A 6 -14.55 -18.16 -2.85
C GLN A 6 -13.29 -19.03 -2.73
N VAL A 7 -12.51 -18.86 -1.66
CA VAL A 7 -11.42 -19.79 -1.32
C VAL A 7 -11.90 -20.67 -0.19
N THR A 8 -12.05 -21.97 -0.46
CA THR A 8 -12.37 -22.97 0.56
C THR A 8 -11.09 -23.36 1.29
N ILE A 9 -10.90 -22.84 2.49
CA ILE A 9 -9.91 -23.35 3.46
C ILE A 9 -10.69 -24.19 4.45
N GLU A 10 -10.36 -25.47 4.58
CA GLU A 10 -11.03 -26.41 5.49
C GLU A 10 -11.02 -25.84 6.92
N GLY A 11 -12.20 -25.49 7.45
CA GLY A 11 -12.42 -25.17 8.86
C GLY A 11 -12.85 -23.74 9.20
N ILE A 12 -12.91 -22.81 8.24
CA ILE A 12 -13.49 -21.48 8.45
C ILE A 12 -14.41 -21.16 7.27
N ASP A 13 -15.72 -21.34 7.47
CA ASP A 13 -16.79 -21.13 6.48
C ASP A 13 -17.16 -19.63 6.31
N THR A 14 -16.20 -18.74 6.58
CA THR A 14 -16.37 -17.30 6.47
C THR A 14 -15.56 -16.80 5.27
N PRO A 15 -16.21 -16.29 4.20
CA PRO A 15 -15.47 -15.69 3.11
C PRO A 15 -14.68 -14.49 3.65
N VAL A 16 -13.35 -14.61 3.60
CA VAL A 16 -12.47 -13.48 3.88
C VAL A 16 -12.66 -12.48 2.74
N PRO A 17 -13.10 -11.23 3.02
CA PRO A 17 -13.30 -10.24 1.97
C PRO A 17 -11.95 -9.93 1.33
N MET A 18 -11.82 -10.30 0.07
CA MET A 18 -10.74 -9.90 -0.82
C MET A 18 -11.28 -8.86 -1.78
N GLU A 19 -10.64 -7.70 -1.86
CA GLU A 19 -11.14 -6.63 -2.72
C GLU A 19 -10.05 -5.69 -3.23
N TRP A 20 -10.33 -5.09 -4.38
CA TRP A 20 -9.56 -3.98 -4.91
C TRP A 20 -10.17 -2.66 -4.43
N VAL A 21 -9.38 -1.88 -3.72
CA VAL A 21 -9.75 -0.56 -3.21
C VAL A 21 -8.97 0.51 -3.95
N THR A 22 -9.65 1.54 -4.44
CA THR A 22 -8.98 2.70 -5.00
C THR A 22 -8.71 3.71 -3.89
N ILE A 23 -7.45 4.07 -3.69
CA ILE A 23 -7.06 5.14 -2.77
C ILE A 23 -6.57 6.36 -3.56
N SER A 24 -6.91 7.56 -3.08
CA SER A 24 -6.56 8.83 -3.71
C SER A 24 -6.31 9.92 -2.66
N GLY A 25 -5.80 11.07 -3.09
CA GLY A 25 -5.71 12.29 -2.29
C GLY A 25 -4.55 12.32 -1.28
N SER A 26 -4.75 13.05 -0.18
CA SER A 26 -3.71 13.45 0.78
C SER A 26 -3.15 12.29 1.60
N LEU A 27 -1.82 12.20 1.66
CA LEU A 27 -1.06 11.29 2.51
C LEU A 27 -0.49 12.05 3.71
N ASP A 28 0.09 11.29 4.64
CA ASP A 28 0.71 11.86 5.85
C ASP A 28 1.86 12.82 5.52
N GLY A 29 2.09 13.80 6.39
CA GLY A 29 3.26 14.68 6.28
C GLY A 29 3.24 15.67 5.10
N ALA A 30 2.06 16.13 4.69
CA ALA A 30 1.86 17.03 3.54
C ALA A 30 2.29 16.40 2.20
N TRP A 31 2.06 15.11 2.04
CA TRP A 31 2.19 14.41 0.77
C TRP A 31 0.82 14.19 0.13
N GLU A 32 0.79 13.91 -1.16
CA GLU A 32 -0.42 13.64 -1.90
C GLU A 32 -0.13 12.63 -3.01
N LEU A 33 -1.05 11.70 -3.25
CA LEU A 33 -1.04 10.85 -4.44
C LEU A 33 -1.33 11.70 -5.68
N LEU A 34 -0.47 11.62 -6.69
CA LEU A 34 -0.64 12.31 -7.97
C LEU A 34 -1.81 11.75 -8.77
N ASP A 35 -1.96 10.42 -8.76
CA ASP A 35 -3.04 9.68 -9.38
C ASP A 35 -3.62 8.67 -8.37
N PRO A 36 -4.92 8.33 -8.48
CA PRO A 36 -5.48 7.23 -7.70
C PRO A 36 -4.77 5.91 -7.97
N ILE A 37 -4.55 5.10 -6.94
CA ILE A 37 -3.97 3.76 -7.07
C ILE A 37 -4.91 2.69 -6.57
N SER A 38 -4.83 1.52 -7.21
CA SER A 38 -5.54 0.32 -6.80
C SER A 38 -4.69 -0.47 -5.81
N VAL A 39 -5.26 -0.75 -4.65
CA VAL A 39 -4.68 -1.50 -3.54
C VAL A 39 -5.51 -2.76 -3.37
N TYR A 40 -4.85 -3.90 -3.22
CA TYR A 40 -5.52 -5.14 -2.89
C TYR A 40 -5.59 -5.29 -1.37
N VAL A 41 -6.77 -5.57 -0.84
CA VAL A 41 -6.99 -5.75 0.60
C VAL A 41 -7.59 -7.12 0.85
N TYR A 42 -7.02 -7.85 1.81
CA TYR A 42 -7.47 -9.18 2.22
C TYR A 42 -7.24 -9.38 3.72
N ALA A 43 -7.95 -10.32 4.36
CA ALA A 43 -7.61 -10.70 5.73
C ALA A 43 -6.57 -11.85 5.74
N GLU A 44 -5.67 -11.79 6.70
CA GLU A 44 -4.66 -12.79 6.99
C GLU A 44 -4.68 -13.07 8.49
N GLY A 45 -5.26 -14.22 8.89
CA GLY A 45 -5.51 -14.53 10.29
C GLY A 45 -6.50 -13.54 10.92
N ASP A 46 -6.05 -12.85 11.98
CA ASP A 46 -6.84 -11.87 12.73
C ASP A 46 -6.61 -10.42 12.25
N GLU A 47 -5.85 -10.23 11.16
CA GLU A 47 -5.48 -8.91 10.63
C GLU A 47 -5.97 -8.72 9.18
N PHE A 48 -6.03 -7.46 8.75
CA PHE A 48 -6.18 -7.06 7.36
C PHE A 48 -4.83 -6.63 6.80
N VAL A 49 -4.59 -7.00 5.55
CA VAL A 49 -3.39 -6.64 4.78
C VAL A 49 -3.82 -5.80 3.59
N ALA A 50 -3.24 -4.61 3.46
CA ALA A 50 -3.37 -3.77 2.29
C ALA A 50 -2.05 -3.80 1.51
N THR A 51 -2.09 -4.21 0.25
CA THR A 51 -0.91 -4.33 -0.61
C THR A 51 -1.04 -3.53 -1.89
N TYR A 52 0.04 -2.82 -2.21
CA TYR A 52 0.34 -2.26 -3.51
C TYR A 52 1.61 -2.98 -3.96
N ASP A 53 1.51 -3.93 -4.91
CA ASP A 53 2.63 -4.83 -5.22
C ASP A 53 3.29 -4.57 -6.58
N ASP A 54 2.49 -4.14 -7.55
CA ASP A 54 2.97 -3.73 -8.88
C ASP A 54 2.74 -2.24 -9.08
N PRO A 55 3.79 -1.41 -9.20
CA PRO A 55 5.19 -1.75 -9.47
C PRO A 55 6.17 -1.66 -8.28
N ILE A 56 5.69 -1.36 -7.09
CA ILE A 56 6.53 -1.21 -5.89
C ILE A 56 5.90 -2.07 -4.80
N PRO A 57 6.56 -3.14 -4.32
CA PRO A 57 6.04 -3.98 -3.26
C PRO A 57 6.01 -3.21 -1.94
N ILE A 58 4.81 -2.79 -1.54
CA ILE A 58 4.51 -2.14 -0.26
C ILE A 58 3.26 -2.81 0.31
N ASN A 59 3.34 -3.20 1.57
CA ASN A 59 2.23 -3.78 2.30
C ASN A 59 2.17 -3.19 3.70
N ALA A 60 0.95 -3.07 4.22
CA ALA A 60 0.71 -2.68 5.59
C ALA A 60 -0.43 -3.50 6.20
N PHE A 61 -0.38 -3.64 7.51
CA PHE A 61 -1.30 -4.45 8.30
C PHE A 61 -2.19 -3.55 9.14
N GLY A 62 -3.39 -4.02 9.49
CA GLY A 62 -4.30 -3.32 10.40
C GLY A 62 -5.31 -4.27 11.02
N VAL A 63 -5.81 -3.92 12.21
CA VAL A 63 -6.86 -4.70 12.89
C VAL A 63 -8.23 -4.53 12.22
N THR A 64 -8.38 -3.48 11.42
CA THR A 64 -9.51 -3.28 10.50
C THR A 64 -9.02 -3.03 9.08
N ARG A 65 -9.93 -3.18 8.11
CA ARG A 65 -9.69 -2.82 6.71
C ARG A 65 -9.21 -1.37 6.59
N GLU A 66 -9.90 -0.45 7.26
CA GLU A 66 -9.60 0.99 7.22
C GLU A 66 -8.22 1.28 7.82
N ASP A 67 -7.85 0.59 8.90
CA ASP A 67 -6.52 0.72 9.51
C ASP A 67 -5.43 0.21 8.57
N ALA A 68 -5.61 -0.93 7.90
CA ALA A 68 -4.63 -1.46 6.96
C ALA A 68 -4.42 -0.48 5.78
N ILE A 69 -5.49 0.13 5.28
CA ILE A 69 -5.41 1.17 4.25
C ILE A 69 -4.71 2.42 4.77
N ALA A 70 -5.05 2.89 5.98
CA ALA A 70 -4.41 4.06 6.60
C ALA A 70 -2.91 3.83 6.78
N ASN A 71 -2.53 2.67 7.32
CA ASN A 71 -1.12 2.29 7.52
C ASN A 71 -0.39 2.16 6.18
N LEU A 72 -1.04 1.67 5.12
CA LEU A 72 -0.43 1.64 3.79
C LEU A 72 -0.15 3.05 3.25
N ARG A 73 -1.02 4.02 3.52
CA ARG A 73 -0.79 5.42 3.13
C ARG A 73 0.45 6.00 3.82
N THR A 74 0.63 5.71 5.10
CA THR A 74 1.82 6.07 5.86
C THR A 74 3.06 5.40 5.28
N GLU A 75 3.00 4.08 5.06
CA GLU A 75 4.12 3.28 4.55
C GLU A 75 4.62 3.75 3.17
N ILE A 76 3.71 4.17 2.27
CA ILE A 76 4.10 4.76 0.97
C ILE A 76 5.03 5.97 1.15
N VAL A 77 4.74 6.82 2.13
CA VAL A 77 5.52 8.04 2.40
C VAL A 77 6.81 7.69 3.14
N GLU A 78 6.73 6.86 4.17
CA GLU A 78 7.90 6.44 4.96
C GLU A 78 8.92 5.69 4.10
N HIS A 79 8.47 4.79 3.22
CA HIS A 79 9.34 4.07 2.30
C HIS A 79 10.06 5.01 1.33
N LEU A 80 9.36 6.02 0.79
CA LEU A 80 10.01 7.05 -0.04
C LEU A 80 11.05 7.81 0.77
N GLN A 81 10.71 8.28 1.97
CA GLN A 81 11.63 9.05 2.82
C GLN A 81 12.87 8.24 3.20
N TRP A 82 12.69 6.96 3.52
CA TRP A 82 13.80 6.04 3.77
C TRP A 82 14.71 5.89 2.55
N LEU A 83 14.15 5.72 1.35
CA LEU A 83 14.89 5.66 0.09
C LEU A 83 15.60 6.98 -0.27
N GLU A 84 15.05 8.12 0.15
CA GLU A 84 15.66 9.44 -0.06
C GLU A 84 16.75 9.75 0.96
N GLY A 85 16.62 9.27 2.20
CA GLY A 85 17.62 9.41 3.27
C GLY A 85 18.78 8.44 3.17
N ALA A 86 18.71 7.42 2.31
CA ALA A 86 19.80 6.48 2.09
C ALA A 86 20.98 7.15 1.36
N ASP A 87 22.00 7.52 2.13
CA ASP A 87 23.17 8.32 1.73
C ASP A 87 24.17 7.56 0.81
N THR A 88 24.16 6.21 0.84
CA THR A 88 25.08 5.35 0.06
C THR A 88 24.34 4.44 -0.92
N ALA A 89 25.00 4.16 -2.05
CA ALA A 89 24.45 3.54 -3.27
C ALA A 89 23.39 2.46 -3.03
N LEU A 90 22.12 2.85 -3.14
CA LEU A 90 20.98 1.93 -3.17
C LEU A 90 21.19 0.88 -4.27
N ALA A 91 20.83 -0.37 -3.98
CA ALA A 91 20.77 -1.39 -5.01
C ALA A 91 19.87 -0.94 -6.18
N PRO A 92 20.14 -1.33 -7.44
CA PRO A 92 19.38 -0.86 -8.60
C PRO A 92 17.86 -1.04 -8.49
N ARG A 93 17.40 -2.10 -7.79
CA ARG A 93 15.97 -2.32 -7.51
C ARG A 93 15.39 -1.21 -6.64
N LEU A 94 16.08 -0.82 -5.58
CA LEU A 94 15.64 0.24 -4.67
C LEU A 94 15.70 1.62 -5.32
N MET A 95 16.69 1.86 -6.20
CA MET A 95 16.71 3.07 -7.04
C MET A 95 15.49 3.17 -7.95
N ARG A 96 15.05 2.05 -8.55
CA ARG A 96 13.83 2.00 -9.37
C ARG A 96 12.58 2.25 -8.53
N GLN A 97 12.49 1.66 -7.34
CA GLN A 97 11.38 1.91 -6.42
C GLN A 97 11.31 3.40 -6.04
N ARG A 98 12.46 4.01 -5.69
CA ARG A 98 12.53 5.45 -5.40
C ARG A 98 12.05 6.30 -6.57
N ALA A 99 12.54 6.02 -7.78
CA ALA A 99 12.13 6.75 -8.98
C ALA A 99 10.62 6.61 -9.22
N ARG A 100 10.06 5.42 -8.99
CA ARG A 100 8.63 5.15 -9.20
C ARG A 100 7.75 5.78 -8.11
N LEU A 101 8.20 5.80 -6.86
CA LEU A 101 7.49 6.51 -5.77
C LEU A 101 7.46 8.02 -6.04
N ARG A 102 8.53 8.59 -6.58
CA ARG A 102 8.56 10.00 -7.00
C ARG A 102 7.59 10.33 -8.12
N THR A 103 7.20 9.35 -8.93
CA THR A 103 6.13 9.53 -9.93
C THR A 103 4.73 9.31 -9.36
N LEU A 104 4.63 8.77 -8.14
CA LEU A 104 3.37 8.43 -7.50
C LEU A 104 2.90 9.52 -6.54
N VAL A 105 3.83 10.14 -5.81
CA VAL A 105 3.49 11.13 -4.77
C VAL A 105 4.17 12.46 -5.02
N ARG A 106 3.54 13.54 -4.56
CA ARG A 106 4.14 14.87 -4.48
C ARG A 106 4.02 15.44 -3.08
N ARG A 107 4.94 16.33 -2.72
CA ARG A 107 4.84 17.14 -1.51
C ARG A 107 4.01 18.39 -1.81
N VAL A 108 3.08 18.71 -0.94
CA VAL A 108 2.22 19.90 -1.04
C VAL A 108 2.80 20.98 -0.13
N GLY A 109 3.12 22.15 -0.70
CA GLY A 109 3.64 23.30 0.04
C GLY A 109 5.16 23.37 0.22
N ALA A 110 5.92 22.75 -0.69
CA ALA A 110 7.37 22.95 -0.82
C ALA A 110 7.71 24.12 -1.76
#